data_AF-A0A0N1LPZ0-F1
#
_entry.id   AF-A0A0N1LPZ0-F1
#
_cell.length_a   1.000
_cell.length_b   1.000
_cell.length_c   1.000
_cell.angle_alpha   90.00
_cell.angle_beta   90.00
_cell.angle_gamma   90.00
#
_symmetry.space_group_name_H-M   'P 1'
#
loop_
_entity.id
_entity.type
_entity.pdbx_description
1 polymer ?
#
loop_
_entity_poly.entity_id
_entity_poly.type
_entity_poly.pdbx_seq_one_letter_code
_entity_poly.pdbx_strand_id
1 'polypeptide(L)'
;MAGLPIAALQLAGFLMAHAFWSVSDLPPGGQYQPQSLCMRSDGNRALSTFEGATPLEQDAKAKAFITGGAGQWPDCAIARQVRVNTPTGEVDALVIDVVQYGGNVMTVVQAFRPGPKDFRLLGDELMMGDNGPLPPLPAAQAAAAMREGAVDHLALGDKWSQWEAGRDPISPLVQR
;
A
#
# COMPACT_ATOMS: atom_id res chain seq x y z
N MET A 1 1.12 -24.50 6.15
CA MET A 1 1.16 -23.02 5.98
C MET A 1 0.77 -22.74 4.55
N ALA A 2 -0.30 -21.99 4.31
CA ALA A 2 -0.60 -21.51 2.97
C ALA A 2 0.57 -20.61 2.51
N GLY A 3 1.00 -20.74 1.26
CA GLY A 3 2.05 -19.90 0.70
C GLY A 3 1.62 -18.43 0.62
N LEU A 4 2.58 -17.53 0.42
CA LEU A 4 2.28 -16.11 0.20
C LEU A 4 1.40 -15.93 -1.05
N PRO A 5 0.40 -15.02 -1.02
CA PRO A 5 -0.48 -14.78 -2.16
C PRO A 5 0.22 -13.88 -3.19
N ILE A 6 1.19 -14.44 -3.93
CA ILE A 6 2.11 -13.68 -4.80
C ILE A 6 1.38 -12.76 -5.79
N ALA A 7 0.35 -13.24 -6.48
CA ALA A 7 -0.40 -12.41 -7.45
C ALA A 7 -1.12 -11.23 -6.78
N ALA A 8 -1.72 -11.45 -5.60
CA ALA A 8 -2.36 -10.39 -4.83
C ALA A 8 -1.33 -9.38 -4.30
N LEU A 9 -0.14 -9.86 -3.91
CA LEU A 9 0.97 -9.00 -3.48
C LEU A 9 1.52 -8.15 -4.64
N GLN A 10 1.66 -8.71 -5.84
CA GLN A 10 2.03 -7.94 -7.02
C GLN A 10 0.97 -6.88 -7.35
N LEU A 11 -0.33 -7.23 -7.27
CA LEU A 11 -1.41 -6.25 -7.44
C LEU A 11 -1.34 -5.12 -6.39
N ALA A 12 -1.05 -5.48 -5.14
CA ALA A 12 -0.86 -4.54 -4.04
C ALA A 12 0.36 -3.64 -4.23
N GLY A 13 1.47 -4.20 -4.72
CA GLY A 13 2.66 -3.46 -5.09
C GLY A 13 2.41 -2.42 -6.19
N PHE A 14 1.66 -2.81 -7.22
CA PHE A 14 1.24 -1.89 -8.29
C PHE A 14 0.39 -0.74 -7.74
N LEU A 15 -0.62 -1.04 -6.92
CA LEU A 15 -1.47 0.00 -6.33
C LEU A 15 -0.67 0.89 -5.37
N MET A 16 0.26 0.33 -4.60
CA MET A 16 1.13 1.09 -3.72
C MET A 16 1.98 2.08 -4.51
N ALA A 17 2.57 1.65 -5.62
CA ALA A 17 3.34 2.53 -6.50
C ALA A 17 2.46 3.64 -7.11
N HIS A 18 1.25 3.30 -7.56
CA HIS A 18 0.26 4.27 -8.04
C HIS A 18 -0.12 5.31 -6.98
N ALA A 19 -0.36 4.85 -5.76
CA ALA A 19 -0.68 5.71 -4.62
C ALA A 19 0.51 6.62 -4.27
N PHE A 20 1.75 6.10 -4.32
CA PHE A 20 2.95 6.91 -4.12
C PHE A 20 3.16 7.97 -5.17
N TRP A 21 2.83 7.69 -6.43
CA TRP A 21 2.80 8.71 -7.45
C TRP A 21 1.81 9.83 -7.12
N SER A 22 0.63 9.48 -6.62
CA SER A 22 -0.36 10.48 -6.19
C SER A 22 0.14 11.31 -5.01
N VAL A 23 0.72 10.68 -3.98
CA VAL A 23 1.17 11.39 -2.77
C VAL A 23 2.50 12.12 -2.93
N SER A 24 3.34 11.74 -3.90
CA SER A 24 4.60 12.45 -4.15
C SER A 24 4.37 13.89 -4.61
N ASP A 25 3.24 14.13 -5.28
CA ASP A 25 2.88 15.43 -5.84
C ASP A 25 2.02 16.27 -4.87
N LEU A 26 1.63 15.71 -3.73
CA LEU A 26 0.85 16.43 -2.72
C LEU A 26 1.71 17.47 -1.97
N PRO A 27 1.13 18.62 -1.62
CA PRO A 27 1.77 19.55 -0.69
C PRO A 27 1.90 18.90 0.70
N PRO A 28 2.79 19.42 1.57
CA PRO A 28 2.85 19.00 2.96
C PRO A 28 1.47 19.10 3.64
N GLY A 29 1.04 18.02 4.30
CA GLY A 29 -0.29 17.92 4.90
C GLY A 29 -1.42 17.60 3.92
N GLY A 30 -1.11 17.40 2.63
CA GLY A 30 -2.04 16.88 1.64
C GLY A 30 -2.47 15.46 1.97
N GLN A 31 -3.66 15.10 1.49
CA GLN A 31 -4.29 13.83 1.80
C GLN A 31 -4.51 13.00 0.55
N TYR A 32 -4.03 11.76 0.60
CA TYR A 32 -4.35 10.74 -0.38
C TYR A 32 -5.83 10.39 -0.32
N GLN A 33 -6.45 10.40 -1.50
CA GLN A 33 -7.77 9.88 -1.69
C GLN A 33 -7.68 8.34 -1.75
N PRO A 34 -8.33 7.59 -0.85
CA PRO A 34 -8.28 6.14 -0.86
C PRO A 34 -8.78 5.53 -2.18
N GLN A 35 -8.10 4.48 -2.63
CA GLN A 35 -8.43 3.77 -3.86
C GLN A 35 -8.33 2.25 -3.66
N SER A 36 -9.02 1.50 -4.51
CA SER A 36 -8.83 0.06 -4.65
C SER A 36 -8.42 -0.28 -6.07
N LEU A 37 -7.64 -1.35 -6.20
CA LEU A 37 -7.31 -1.98 -7.46
C LEU A 37 -7.67 -3.45 -7.35
N CYS A 38 -8.66 -3.87 -8.13
CA CYS A 38 -9.16 -5.24 -8.10
C CYS A 38 -8.90 -5.95 -9.43
N MET A 39 -8.59 -7.24 -9.36
CA MET A 39 -8.44 -8.11 -10.52
C MET A 39 -9.82 -8.55 -10.98
N ARG A 40 -10.15 -8.30 -12.24
CA ARG A 40 -11.37 -8.80 -12.89
C ARG A 40 -11.15 -10.23 -13.36
N SER A 41 -12.22 -10.98 -13.55
CA SER A 41 -12.18 -12.37 -14.07
C SER A 41 -11.63 -12.49 -15.49
N ASP A 42 -11.62 -11.40 -16.26
CA ASP A 42 -11.03 -11.31 -17.60
C ASP A 42 -9.52 -10.95 -17.59
N GLY A 43 -8.90 -10.85 -16.40
CA GLY A 43 -7.50 -10.49 -16.22
C GLY A 43 -7.21 -8.99 -16.26
N ASN A 44 -8.21 -8.14 -16.48
CA ASN A 44 -8.05 -6.69 -16.40
C ASN A 44 -8.05 -6.21 -14.96
N ARG A 45 -7.49 -5.02 -14.72
CA ARG A 45 -7.49 -4.37 -13.40
C ARG A 45 -8.54 -3.26 -13.37
N ALA A 46 -9.31 -3.19 -12.30
CA ALA A 46 -10.30 -2.13 -12.07
C ALA A 46 -9.85 -1.24 -10.92
N LEU A 47 -9.53 0.02 -11.22
CA LEU A 47 -9.24 1.04 -10.22
C LEU A 47 -10.54 1.73 -9.81
N SER A 48 -10.77 1.88 -8.50
CA SER A 48 -11.90 2.62 -7.95
C SER A 48 -11.43 3.60 -6.88
N THR A 49 -12.14 4.72 -6.76
CA THR A 49 -11.81 5.79 -5.81
C THR A 49 -12.95 5.90 -4.79
N PHE A 50 -12.61 6.04 -3.51
CA PHE A 50 -13.60 6.10 -2.42
C PHE A 50 -13.90 7.54 -2.00
N GLU A 51 -14.72 8.24 -2.77
CA GLU A 51 -15.06 9.65 -2.51
C GLU A 51 -15.84 9.87 -1.20
N GLY A 52 -15.69 11.04 -0.58
CA GLY A 52 -16.37 11.42 0.66
C GLY A 52 -16.10 12.88 1.00
N ALA A 53 -16.96 13.49 1.83
CA ALA A 53 -16.83 14.90 2.20
C ALA A 53 -15.66 15.12 3.17
N THR A 54 -15.29 14.08 3.92
CA THR A 54 -14.16 14.11 4.84
C THR A 54 -13.25 12.90 4.62
N PRO A 55 -11.97 13.02 4.99
CA PRO A 55 -11.04 11.89 4.99
C PRO A 55 -11.52 10.67 5.78
N LEU A 56 -12.19 10.92 6.92
CA LEU A 56 -12.76 9.88 7.76
C LEU A 56 -13.85 9.10 7.01
N GLU A 57 -14.72 9.79 6.27
CA GLU A 57 -15.75 9.14 5.44
C GLU A 57 -15.15 8.33 4.29
N GLN A 58 -14.08 8.85 3.67
CA GLN A 58 -13.38 8.16 2.59
C GLN A 58 -12.74 6.85 3.09
N ASP A 59 -12.06 6.91 4.25
CA ASP A 59 -11.49 5.73 4.91
C ASP A 59 -12.58 4.73 5.34
N ALA A 60 -13.70 5.21 5.87
CA ALA A 60 -14.84 4.36 6.23
C ALA A 60 -15.42 3.63 5.00
N LYS A 61 -15.55 4.30 3.86
CA LYS A 61 -16.00 3.68 2.59
C LYS A 61 -15.01 2.64 2.08
N ALA A 62 -13.71 2.94 2.12
CA ALA A 62 -12.67 1.99 1.73
C ALA A 62 -12.70 0.72 2.62
N LYS A 63 -12.87 0.88 3.94
CA LYS A 63 -13.02 -0.23 4.88
C LYS A 63 -14.31 -1.03 4.65
N ALA A 64 -15.43 -0.36 4.40
CA ALA A 64 -16.70 -1.03 4.08
C ALA A 64 -16.63 -1.80 2.75
N PHE A 65 -15.82 -1.34 1.80
CA PHE A 65 -15.59 -2.07 0.56
C PHE A 65 -14.90 -3.41 0.81
N ILE A 66 -13.93 -3.49 1.73
CA ILE A 66 -13.24 -4.74 2.08
C ILE A 66 -14.23 -5.82 2.52
N THR A 67 -15.16 -5.49 3.41
CA THR A 67 -16.10 -6.46 4.01
C THR A 67 -17.34 -6.75 3.16
N GLY A 68 -17.61 -5.94 2.13
CA GLY A 68 -18.78 -6.11 1.26
C GLY A 68 -18.43 -6.21 -0.22
N GLY A 69 -17.97 -5.09 -0.81
CA GLY A 69 -17.75 -4.96 -2.25
C GLY A 69 -16.57 -5.77 -2.81
N ALA A 70 -15.60 -6.15 -1.97
CA ALA A 70 -14.41 -6.88 -2.38
C ALA A 70 -14.68 -8.37 -2.65
N GLY A 71 -15.78 -8.93 -2.11
CA GLY A 71 -16.10 -10.37 -2.22
C GLY A 71 -16.36 -10.87 -3.65
N GLN A 72 -16.67 -9.98 -4.58
CA GLN A 72 -16.87 -10.32 -6.00
C GLN A 72 -15.56 -10.42 -6.81
N TRP A 73 -14.42 -10.09 -6.20
CA TRP A 73 -13.12 -10.06 -6.86
C TRP A 73 -12.21 -11.16 -6.31
N PRO A 74 -11.48 -11.89 -7.17
CA PRO A 74 -10.47 -12.85 -6.72
C PRO A 74 -9.40 -12.20 -5.85
N ASP A 75 -8.84 -11.08 -6.32
CA ASP A 75 -7.82 -10.30 -5.63
C ASP A 75 -8.17 -8.81 -5.69
N CYS A 76 -8.01 -8.11 -4.58
CA CYS A 76 -8.05 -6.66 -4.48
C CYS A 76 -6.92 -6.17 -3.60
N ALA A 77 -6.41 -4.99 -3.92
CA ALA A 77 -5.63 -4.17 -3.01
C ALA A 77 -6.42 -2.90 -2.70
N ILE A 78 -6.35 -2.41 -1.46
CA ILE A 78 -6.98 -1.16 -1.04
C ILE A 78 -5.93 -0.29 -0.39
N ALA A 79 -5.67 0.89 -0.95
CA ALA A 79 -4.71 1.85 -0.44
C ALA A 79 -5.42 2.97 0.34
N ARG A 80 -4.91 3.28 1.53
CA ARG A 80 -5.40 4.33 2.43
C ARG A 80 -4.21 5.05 3.05
N GLN A 81 -4.30 6.36 3.26
CA GLN A 81 -3.28 7.08 4.03
C GLN A 81 -3.68 7.17 5.50
N VAL A 82 -2.72 6.92 6.37
CA VAL A 82 -2.84 7.11 7.82
C VAL A 82 -1.65 7.90 8.34
N ARG A 83 -1.78 8.40 9.57
CA ARG A 83 -0.66 8.95 10.33
C ARG A 83 -0.31 7.99 11.46
N VAL A 84 0.96 7.65 11.56
CA VAL A 84 1.48 6.71 12.55
C VAL A 84 2.33 7.48 13.55
N ASN A 85 2.02 7.31 14.84
CA ASN A 85 2.85 7.83 15.92
C ASN A 85 4.06 6.91 16.11
N THR A 86 5.24 7.46 15.93
CA THR A 86 6.53 6.77 16.12
C THR A 86 7.28 7.42 17.28
N PRO A 87 8.28 6.75 17.88
CA PRO A 87 9.10 7.38 18.93
C PRO A 87 9.77 8.69 18.49
N THR A 88 9.99 8.86 17.18
CA THR A 88 10.62 10.05 16.58
C THR A 88 9.62 11.11 16.11
N GLY A 89 8.31 10.87 16.25
CA GLY A 89 7.24 11.78 15.83
C GLY A 89 6.18 11.12 14.95
N GLU A 90 5.18 11.90 14.54
CA GLU A 90 4.15 11.44 13.61
C GLU A 90 4.71 11.36 12.17
N VAL A 91 4.43 10.27 11.47
CA VAL A 91 4.81 10.07 10.07
C VAL A 91 3.59 9.68 9.22
N ASP A 92 3.57 10.12 7.97
CA ASP A 92 2.58 9.64 7.01
C ASP A 92 2.91 8.22 6.56
N ALA A 93 1.88 7.39 6.39
CA ALA A 93 2.03 6.04 5.88
C ALA A 93 0.89 5.67 4.95
N LEU A 94 1.19 4.90 3.91
CA LEU A 94 0.19 4.18 3.14
C LEU A 94 -0.04 2.81 3.77
N VAL A 95 -1.31 2.50 4.01
CA VAL A 95 -1.79 1.18 4.39
C VAL A 95 -2.39 0.54 3.16
N ILE A 96 -1.87 -0.63 2.79
CA ILE A 96 -2.34 -1.45 1.68
C ILE A 96 -2.94 -2.72 2.25
N ASP A 97 -4.26 -2.83 2.16
CA ASP A 97 -4.98 -4.05 2.54
C ASP A 97 -5.05 -4.98 1.33
N VAL A 98 -4.43 -6.16 1.44
CA VAL A 98 -4.45 -7.23 0.44
C VAL A 98 -5.64 -8.13 0.76
N VAL A 99 -6.55 -8.22 -0.19
CA VAL A 99 -7.85 -8.89 -0.01
C VAL A 99 -8.03 -9.96 -1.07
N GLN A 100 -8.42 -11.16 -0.64
CA GLN A 100 -8.82 -12.24 -1.54
C GLN A 100 -10.24 -12.67 -1.23
N TYR A 101 -11.12 -12.63 -2.23
CA TYR A 101 -12.54 -12.98 -2.08
C TYR A 101 -13.22 -12.34 -0.85
N GLY A 102 -12.91 -11.07 -0.58
CA GLY A 102 -13.47 -10.32 0.57
C GLY A 102 -12.82 -10.59 1.92
N GLY A 103 -11.84 -11.50 2.02
CA GLY A 103 -11.02 -11.70 3.21
C GLY A 103 -9.71 -10.91 3.12
N ASN A 104 -9.41 -10.07 4.11
CA ASN A 104 -8.08 -9.49 4.23
C ASN A 104 -7.10 -10.61 4.60
N VAL A 105 -6.08 -10.81 3.77
CA VAL A 105 -5.05 -11.85 3.95
C VAL A 105 -3.70 -11.28 4.38
N MET A 106 -3.50 -9.97 4.19
CA MET A 106 -2.31 -9.25 4.60
C MET A 106 -2.58 -7.75 4.61
N THR A 107 -2.01 -7.04 5.58
CA THR A 107 -1.94 -5.57 5.57
C THR A 107 -0.48 -5.15 5.51
N VAL A 108 -0.17 -4.23 4.61
CA VAL A 108 1.17 -3.67 4.43
C VAL A 108 1.14 -2.20 4.79
N VAL A 109 2.12 -1.73 5.54
CA VAL A 109 2.25 -0.33 5.92
C VAL A 109 3.60 0.20 5.48
N GLN A 110 3.60 1.18 4.58
CA GLN A 110 4.81 1.86 4.12
C GLN A 110 4.78 3.33 4.54
N ALA A 111 5.67 3.68 5.47
CA ALA A 111 5.88 5.07 5.87
C ALA A 111 6.57 5.86 4.76
N PHE A 112 6.20 7.13 4.63
CA PHE A 112 6.77 8.04 3.65
C PHE A 112 6.83 9.47 4.18
N ARG A 113 7.66 10.30 3.54
CA ARG A 113 7.64 11.75 3.68
C ARG A 113 7.02 12.35 2.42
N PRO A 114 5.93 13.13 2.50
CA PRO A 114 5.37 13.81 1.33
C PRO A 114 6.24 14.98 0.88
N GLY A 115 6.11 15.38 -0.38
CA GLY A 115 6.66 16.63 -0.90
C GLY A 115 7.27 16.47 -2.30
N PRO A 116 6.94 17.32 -3.27
CA PRO A 116 7.34 17.13 -4.67
C PRO A 116 8.86 17.16 -4.93
N LYS A 117 9.65 17.67 -3.99
CA LYS A 117 11.12 17.70 -4.05
C LYS A 117 11.80 16.80 -3.01
N ASP A 118 11.08 16.42 -1.96
CA ASP A 118 11.62 15.75 -0.77
C ASP A 118 10.93 14.40 -0.51
N PHE A 119 10.11 13.92 -1.46
CA PHE A 119 9.40 12.67 -1.31
C PHE A 119 10.38 11.54 -1.05
N ARG A 120 10.10 10.75 -0.02
CA ARG A 120 10.97 9.65 0.38
C ARG A 120 10.20 8.52 1.04
N LEU A 121 10.57 7.29 0.70
CA LEU A 121 10.15 6.09 1.42
C LEU A 121 10.97 5.95 2.71
N LEU A 122 10.31 5.73 3.84
CA LEU A 122 10.95 5.67 5.15
C LEU A 122 11.20 4.22 5.57
N GLY A 123 12.35 3.66 5.19
CA GLY A 123 12.74 2.29 5.50
C GLY A 123 11.81 1.23 4.94
N ASP A 124 12.00 0.01 5.43
CA ASP A 124 11.24 -1.18 5.00
C ASP A 124 9.76 -1.10 5.40
N GLU A 125 8.91 -1.69 4.56
CA GLU A 125 7.49 -1.89 4.80
C GLU A 125 7.26 -2.77 6.05
N LEU A 126 6.25 -2.43 6.85
CA LEU A 126 5.73 -3.33 7.87
C LEU A 126 4.68 -4.26 7.23
N MET A 127 4.98 -5.56 7.21
CA MET A 127 4.10 -6.60 6.69
C MET A 127 3.36 -7.27 7.85
N MET A 128 2.03 -7.29 7.83
CA MET A 128 1.18 -7.89 8.87
C MET A 128 0.27 -8.96 8.28
N GLY A 129 0.31 -10.16 8.86
CA GLY A 129 -0.71 -11.19 8.64
C GLY A 129 -1.71 -11.24 9.80
N ASP A 130 -2.52 -12.30 9.85
CA ASP A 130 -3.56 -12.47 10.87
C ASP A 130 -3.06 -12.42 12.32
N ASN A 131 -1.81 -12.86 12.55
CA ASN A 131 -1.20 -12.93 13.88
C ASN A 131 -0.27 -11.73 14.18
N GLY A 132 -0.37 -10.65 13.41
CA GLY A 132 0.48 -9.47 13.53
C GLY A 132 1.66 -9.47 12.56
N PRO A 133 2.77 -8.79 12.91
CA PRO A 133 3.93 -8.66 12.02
C PRO A 133 4.49 -10.01 11.56
N LEU A 134 4.75 -10.13 10.26
CA LEU A 134 5.38 -11.32 9.71
C LEU A 134 6.83 -11.45 10.19
N PRO A 135 7.35 -12.68 10.36
CA PRO A 135 8.78 -12.89 10.59
C PRO A 135 9.63 -12.35 9.43
N PRO A 136 10.93 -12.06 9.65
CA PRO A 136 11.76 -11.36 8.66
C PRO A 136 11.82 -12.02 7.26
N LEU A 137 11.94 -13.34 7.18
CA LEU A 137 12.05 -14.03 5.91
C LEU A 137 10.74 -13.98 5.09
N PRO A 138 9.57 -14.35 5.64
CA PRO A 138 8.28 -14.13 4.96
C PRO A 138 8.02 -12.67 4.60
N ALA A 139 8.38 -11.71 5.47
CA ALA A 139 8.24 -10.29 5.18
C ALA A 139 9.07 -9.86 3.96
N ALA A 140 10.33 -10.30 3.88
CA ALA A 140 11.21 -10.02 2.75
C ALA A 140 10.69 -10.62 1.43
N GLN A 141 10.11 -11.83 1.49
CA GLN A 141 9.50 -12.47 0.32
C GLN A 141 8.24 -11.72 -0.14
N ALA A 142 7.41 -11.26 0.79
CA ALA A 142 6.24 -10.45 0.47
C ALA A 142 6.64 -9.09 -0.13
N ALA A 143 7.65 -8.43 0.43
CA ALA A 143 8.21 -7.19 -0.08
C ALA A 143 8.76 -7.36 -1.50
N ALA A 144 9.45 -8.46 -1.78
CA ALA A 144 9.95 -8.76 -3.12
C ALA A 144 8.80 -8.88 -4.15
N ALA A 145 7.73 -9.62 -3.81
CA ALA A 145 6.56 -9.75 -4.68
C ALA A 145 5.84 -8.40 -4.91
N MET A 146 5.73 -7.56 -3.88
CA MET A 146 5.20 -6.21 -4.05
C MET A 146 6.10 -5.35 -4.94
N ARG A 147 7.42 -5.44 -4.79
CA ARG A 147 8.36 -4.67 -5.61
C ARG A 147 8.25 -5.05 -7.08
N GLU A 148 8.06 -6.33 -7.41
CA GLU A 148 7.78 -6.76 -8.78
C GLU A 148 6.54 -6.06 -9.34
N GLY A 149 5.44 -6.06 -8.58
CA GLY A 149 4.20 -5.38 -8.99
C GLY A 149 4.33 -3.86 -9.11
N ALA A 150 5.16 -3.23 -8.27
CA ALA A 150 5.42 -1.80 -8.33
C ALA A 150 6.15 -1.40 -9.63
N VAL A 151 7.11 -2.22 -10.07
CA VAL A 151 7.86 -2.01 -11.32
C VAL A 151 6.97 -2.16 -12.56
N ASP A 152 5.92 -2.98 -12.49
CA ASP A 152 4.95 -3.13 -13.59
C ASP A 152 4.11 -1.87 -13.88
N HIS A 153 4.17 -0.84 -13.02
CA HIS A 153 3.46 0.42 -13.25
C HIS A 153 4.20 1.31 -14.26
N LEU A 154 4.07 1.01 -15.55
CA LEU A 154 4.80 1.65 -16.66
C LEU A 154 4.75 3.20 -16.66
N ALA A 155 3.64 3.81 -16.21
CA ALA A 155 3.51 5.26 -16.17
C ALA A 155 4.38 5.96 -15.09
N LEU A 156 4.95 5.20 -14.15
CA LEU A 156 5.87 5.74 -13.14
C LEU A 156 7.27 6.04 -13.73
N GLY A 157 7.63 5.41 -14.87
CA GLY A 157 8.98 5.49 -15.42
C GLY A 157 10.04 5.16 -14.36
N ASP A 158 11.06 6.01 -14.24
CA ASP A 158 12.18 5.79 -13.31
C ASP A 158 11.88 6.22 -11.87
N LYS A 159 10.71 6.82 -11.57
CA LYS A 159 10.39 7.37 -10.25
C LYS A 159 10.47 6.32 -9.14
N TRP A 160 9.94 5.12 -9.39
CA TRP A 160 9.97 4.03 -8.40
C TRP A 160 11.41 3.68 -8.02
N SER A 161 12.27 3.49 -9.03
CA SER A 161 13.70 3.19 -8.84
C SER A 161 14.43 4.33 -8.12
N GLN A 162 14.09 5.58 -8.38
CA GLN A 162 14.65 6.75 -7.69
C GLN A 162 14.25 6.78 -6.20
N TRP A 163 13.00 6.46 -5.89
CA TRP A 163 12.52 6.41 -4.51
C TRP A 163 13.11 5.24 -3.72
N GLU A 164 13.28 4.09 -4.35
CA GLU A 164 13.97 2.94 -3.75
C GLU A 164 15.44 3.25 -3.49
N ALA A 165 16.14 3.90 -4.44
CA ALA A 165 17.54 4.32 -4.25
C ALA A 165 17.70 5.39 -3.16
N GLY A 166 16.68 6.23 -2.98
CA GLY A 166 16.64 7.28 -1.95
C GLY A 166 15.97 6.87 -0.65
N ARG A 167 15.53 5.61 -0.50
CA ARG A 167 14.82 5.11 0.69
C ARG A 167 15.69 5.28 1.93
N ASP A 168 15.11 5.76 3.02
CA ASP A 168 15.85 5.85 4.28
C ASP A 168 16.22 4.44 4.77
N PRO A 169 17.41 4.21 5.31
CA PRO A 169 17.87 2.86 5.67
C PRO A 169 17.22 2.28 6.93
N ILE A 170 16.51 3.11 7.70
CA ILE A 170 15.90 2.76 8.98
C ILE A 170 14.39 3.01 8.86
N SER A 171 13.60 1.96 9.07
CA SER A 171 12.15 2.06 9.14
C SER A 171 11.75 2.61 10.51
N PRO A 172 10.87 3.62 10.58
CA PRO A 172 10.28 4.04 11.84
C PRO A 172 9.18 3.06 12.32
N LEU A 173 8.79 2.09 11.48
CA LEU A 173 7.74 1.12 11.75
C LEU A 173 8.26 -0.24 12.22
N VAL A 174 9.48 -0.61 11.79
CA VAL A 174 10.09 -1.91 12.09
C VAL A 174 11.28 -1.71 13.02
N GLN A 175 11.18 -2.20 14.25
CA GLN A 175 12.33 -2.28 15.16
C GLN A 175 13.18 -3.51 14.75
N ARG A 176 14.47 -3.27 14.49
CA ARG A 176 15.45 -4.33 14.21
C ARG A 176 15.94 -4.99 15.49
#